data_AF-A0A7W1HCX7-F1
#
_entry.id   AF-A0A7W1HCX7-F1
#
_cell.length_a   1.000
_cell.length_b   1.000
_cell.length_c   1.000
_cell.angle_alpha   90.00
_cell.angle_beta   90.00
_cell.angle_gamma   90.00
#
_symmetry.space_group_name_H-M   'P 1'
#
loop_
_entity.id
_entity.type
_entity.pdbx_description
1 polymer ?
#
loop_
_entity_poly.entity_id
_entity_poly.type
_entity_poly.pdbx_seq_one_letter_code
_entity_poly.pdbx_strand_id
1 'polypeptide(L)'
;MGVILMVMTIGGLIVAAVLLIISRVTKKVWLKHFVFGGLTTWFAAYIFLLFCGSFFSVERTLDLNEPKEFCGFYFDCHMHTAVADVRKTKTLGDETANGEFYVVNVKVSSDARRAELGLTAPKFQVIDDAGRRYERVEDLTASGNPFEQKVPAGGAFEGEIVFDLPIDVKNPRLDIREGYGIDHIIEAVLIGDEDSIGHKRNYFKLDASNQVVQK
;
A
#
# COMPACT_ATOMS: atom_id res chain seq x y z
N MET A 1 14.99 -5.06 -12.57
CA MET A 1 14.86 -4.32 -13.86
C MET A 1 14.73 -2.80 -13.68
N GLY A 2 14.28 -2.29 -12.52
CA GLY A 2 14.07 -0.85 -12.30
C GLY A 2 15.31 0.05 -12.46
N VAL A 3 16.50 -0.41 -12.07
CA VAL A 3 17.74 0.41 -12.16
C VAL A 3 18.07 0.83 -13.60
N ILE A 4 17.87 -0.07 -14.59
CA ILE A 4 18.16 0.25 -16.00
C ILE A 4 17.18 1.31 -16.52
N LEU A 5 15.89 1.17 -16.20
CA LEU A 5 14.86 2.15 -16.57
C LEU A 5 15.13 3.51 -15.92
N MET A 6 15.56 3.53 -14.65
CA MET A 6 15.93 4.76 -13.96
C MET A 6 17.11 5.46 -14.64
N VAL A 7 18.17 4.71 -14.97
CA VAL A 7 19.36 5.25 -15.67
C VAL A 7 18.98 5.76 -17.06
N MET A 8 18.14 5.03 -17.82
CA MET A 8 17.65 5.47 -19.12
C MET A 8 16.83 6.75 -19.02
N THR A 9 15.98 6.87 -18.00
CA THR A 9 15.13 8.05 -17.81
C THR A 9 15.96 9.27 -17.43
N ILE A 10 16.88 9.14 -16.46
CA ILE A 10 17.78 10.22 -16.05
C ILE A 10 18.69 10.63 -17.22
N GLY A 11 19.30 9.66 -17.91
CA GLY A 11 20.14 9.92 -19.08
C GLY A 11 19.36 10.60 -20.21
N GLY A 12 18.13 10.13 -20.49
CA GLY A 12 17.23 10.73 -21.47
C GLY A 12 16.87 12.18 -21.15
N LEU A 13 16.60 12.50 -19.88
CA LEU A 13 16.33 13.86 -19.43
C LEU A 13 17.55 14.78 -19.58
N ILE A 14 18.75 14.29 -19.27
CA ILE A 14 20.00 15.04 -19.47
C ILE A 14 20.22 15.33 -20.96
N VAL A 15 20.07 14.31 -21.82
CA VAL A 15 20.19 14.48 -23.27
C VAL A 15 19.15 15.47 -23.79
N ALA A 16 17.90 15.38 -23.35
CA ALA A 16 16.84 16.32 -23.71
C ALA A 16 17.18 17.75 -23.28
N ALA A 17 17.69 17.94 -22.07
CA ALA A 17 18.12 19.26 -21.58
C ALA A 17 19.26 19.85 -22.42
N VAL A 18 20.28 19.05 -22.74
CA VAL A 18 21.39 19.47 -23.61
C VAL A 18 20.89 19.84 -25.00
N LEU A 19 20.02 19.03 -25.61
CA LEU A 19 19.44 19.33 -26.92
C LEU A 19 18.58 20.60 -26.90
N LEU A 20 17.87 20.88 -25.80
CA LEU A 20 17.13 22.13 -25.63
C LEU A 20 18.05 23.35 -25.51
N ILE A 21 19.16 23.23 -24.78
CA ILE A 21 20.18 24.29 -24.70
C ILE A 21 20.78 24.55 -26.08
N ILE A 22 21.18 23.49 -26.80
CA ILE A 22 21.71 23.60 -28.16
C ILE A 22 20.67 24.21 -29.09
N SER A 23 19.41 23.78 -29.02
CA SER A 23 18.31 24.35 -29.81
C SER A 23 18.14 25.85 -29.55
N ARG A 24 18.26 26.28 -28.29
CA ARG A 24 18.17 27.69 -27.90
C ARG A 24 19.33 28.53 -28.42
N VAL A 25 20.57 28.03 -28.32
CA VAL A 25 21.78 28.70 -28.81
C VAL A 25 21.80 28.77 -30.34
N THR A 26 21.47 27.67 -31.00
CA THR A 26 21.48 27.58 -32.48
C THR A 26 20.22 28.12 -33.14
N LYS A 27 19.22 28.55 -32.35
CA LYS A 27 17.88 28.98 -32.79
C LYS A 27 17.17 27.97 -33.71
N LYS A 28 17.55 26.69 -33.66
CA LYS A 28 16.96 25.63 -34.49
C LYS A 28 15.62 25.19 -33.91
N VAL A 29 14.55 25.75 -34.44
CA VAL A 29 13.16 25.49 -34.01
C VAL A 29 12.75 24.02 -34.22
N TRP A 30 13.24 23.37 -35.27
CA TRP A 30 12.97 21.95 -35.51
C TRP A 30 13.47 21.04 -34.37
N LEU A 31 14.66 21.32 -33.82
CA LEU A 31 15.21 20.53 -32.72
C LEU A 31 14.36 20.65 -31.44
N LYS A 32 13.80 21.83 -31.19
CA LYS A 32 12.83 22.04 -30.09
C LYS A 32 11.60 21.15 -30.29
N HIS A 33 10.98 21.16 -31.47
CA HIS A 33 9.82 20.32 -31.73
C HIS A 33 10.12 18.82 -31.63
N PHE A 34 11.31 18.39 -32.06
CA PHE A 34 11.74 17.00 -31.91
C PHE A 34 11.84 16.59 -30.44
N VAL A 35 12.51 17.40 -29.60
CA VAL A 35 12.65 17.09 -28.16
C VAL A 35 11.29 17.11 -27.45
N PHE A 36 10.45 18.11 -27.70
CA PHE A 36 9.11 18.16 -27.11
C PHE A 36 8.24 17.00 -27.58
N GLY A 37 8.26 16.66 -28.88
CA GLY A 37 7.53 15.52 -29.42
C GLY A 37 7.98 14.20 -28.79
N GLY A 38 9.29 14.00 -28.62
CA GLY A 38 9.85 12.85 -27.93
C GLY A 38 9.39 12.74 -26.47
N LEU A 39 9.50 13.84 -25.71
CA LEU A 39 9.04 13.88 -24.32
C LEU A 39 7.53 13.60 -24.21
N THR A 40 6.70 14.28 -25.01
CA THR A 40 5.25 14.07 -25.01
C THR A 40 4.89 12.63 -25.37
N THR A 41 5.56 12.04 -26.36
CA THR A 41 5.32 10.64 -26.76
C THR A 41 5.70 9.67 -25.64
N TRP A 42 6.83 9.91 -24.97
CA TRP A 42 7.27 9.12 -23.81
C TRP A 42 6.28 9.19 -22.66
N PHE A 43 5.85 10.40 -22.26
CA PHE A 43 4.85 10.58 -21.21
C PHE A 43 3.51 9.94 -21.57
N ALA A 44 3.05 10.11 -22.82
CA ALA A 44 1.81 9.49 -23.29
C ALA A 44 1.88 7.96 -23.25
N ALA A 45 3.00 7.38 -23.68
CA ALA A 45 3.23 5.93 -23.61
C ALA A 45 3.23 5.42 -22.16
N TYR A 46 3.87 6.15 -21.24
CA TYR A 46 3.88 5.79 -19.83
C TYR A 46 2.47 5.84 -19.21
N ILE A 47 1.73 6.94 -19.43
CA ILE A 47 0.35 7.09 -18.98
C ILE A 47 -0.53 5.97 -19.53
N PHE A 48 -0.37 5.63 -20.82
CA PHE A 48 -1.10 4.52 -21.42
C PHE A 48 -0.80 3.18 -20.75
N LEU A 49 0.47 2.89 -20.46
CA LEU A 49 0.86 1.67 -19.76
C LEU A 49 0.33 1.63 -18.31
N LEU A 50 0.34 2.76 -17.62
CA LEU A 50 -0.24 2.89 -16.28
C LEU A 50 -1.73 2.56 -16.31
N PHE A 51 -2.50 3.20 -17.21
CA PHE A 51 -3.92 2.91 -17.35
C PHE A 51 -4.17 1.44 -17.70
N CYS A 52 -3.43 0.87 -18.64
CA CYS A 52 -3.54 -0.55 -18.98
C CYS A 52 -3.33 -1.43 -17.74
N GLY A 53 -2.25 -1.21 -16.98
CA GLY A 53 -1.99 -1.95 -15.73
C GLY A 53 -3.14 -1.82 -14.73
N SER A 54 -3.63 -0.61 -14.51
CA SER A 54 -4.76 -0.35 -13.62
C SER A 54 -6.05 -1.04 -14.07
N PHE A 55 -6.38 -1.01 -15.37
CA PHE A 55 -7.58 -1.66 -15.90
C PHE A 55 -7.53 -3.19 -15.84
N PHE A 56 -6.34 -3.79 -16.01
CA PHE A 56 -6.16 -5.24 -15.91
C PHE A 56 -5.92 -5.75 -14.50
N SER A 57 -5.77 -4.85 -13.53
CA SER A 57 -5.62 -5.24 -12.13
C SER A 57 -6.90 -5.89 -11.59
N VAL A 58 -6.72 -6.92 -10.76
CA VAL A 58 -7.81 -7.68 -10.15
C VAL A 58 -7.75 -7.48 -8.65
N GLU A 59 -8.89 -7.15 -8.06
CA GLU A 59 -9.05 -7.09 -6.61
C GLU A 59 -8.92 -8.50 -6.03
N ARG A 60 -8.01 -8.69 -5.06
CA ARG A 60 -7.91 -9.94 -4.31
C ARG A 60 -8.38 -9.77 -2.89
N THR A 61 -9.14 -10.74 -2.42
CA THR A 61 -9.45 -10.88 -1.00
C THR A 61 -8.48 -11.93 -0.44
N LEU A 62 -7.63 -11.50 0.49
CA LEU A 62 -6.61 -12.30 1.14
C LEU A 62 -7.23 -13.03 2.34
N ASP A 63 -6.87 -14.29 2.50
CA ASP A 63 -7.30 -15.11 3.64
C ASP A 63 -6.40 -14.88 4.87
N LEU A 64 -6.78 -15.48 6.02
CA LEU A 64 -5.96 -15.44 7.23
C LEU A 64 -4.57 -16.03 6.96
N ASN A 65 -3.54 -15.37 7.51
CA ASN A 65 -2.12 -15.68 7.35
C ASN A 65 -1.56 -15.58 5.92
N GLU A 66 -2.34 -15.10 4.95
CA GLU A 66 -1.82 -14.77 3.63
C GLU A 66 -1.03 -13.45 3.71
N PRO A 67 0.21 -13.36 3.21
CA PRO A 67 0.98 -12.13 3.29
C PRO A 67 0.56 -11.13 2.21
N LYS A 68 0.40 -9.88 2.62
CA LYS A 68 0.33 -8.69 1.76
C LYS A 68 1.69 -8.00 1.79
N GLU A 69 2.30 -7.88 0.62
CA GLU A 69 3.61 -7.26 0.43
C GLU A 69 3.47 -5.74 0.33
N PHE A 70 4.40 -5.01 0.94
CA PHE A 70 4.56 -3.59 0.74
C PHE A 70 5.94 -3.28 0.17
N CYS A 71 5.93 -2.54 -0.94
CA CYS A 71 7.12 -2.19 -1.68
C CYS A 71 7.51 -0.76 -1.30
N GLY A 72 8.70 -0.60 -0.71
CA GLY A 72 9.24 0.74 -0.49
C GLY A 72 9.65 1.41 -1.81
N PHE A 73 10.03 2.67 -1.74
CA PHE A 73 10.55 3.48 -2.87
C PHE A 73 11.62 2.77 -3.73
N TYR A 74 12.37 1.84 -3.16
CA TYR A 74 13.41 1.08 -3.86
C TYR A 74 12.89 -0.10 -4.69
N PHE A 75 11.57 -0.30 -4.80
CA PHE A 75 10.92 -1.42 -5.50
C PHE A 75 11.28 -2.81 -4.94
N ASP A 76 11.86 -2.85 -3.75
CA ASP A 76 12.12 -4.08 -3.03
C ASP A 76 11.01 -4.25 -1.96
N CYS A 77 10.19 -5.28 -2.13
CA CYS A 77 9.04 -5.57 -1.28
C CYS A 77 9.51 -6.45 -0.12
N HIS A 78 10.05 -5.79 0.91
CA HIS A 78 10.66 -6.49 2.05
C HIS A 78 9.75 -6.55 3.27
N MET A 79 8.71 -5.73 3.31
CA MET A 79 7.76 -5.68 4.41
C MET A 79 6.48 -6.42 4.03
N HIS A 80 5.95 -7.17 4.98
CA HIS A 80 4.77 -7.99 4.80
C HIS A 80 3.83 -7.78 5.97
N THR A 81 2.53 -7.75 5.69
CA THR A 81 1.50 -7.86 6.73
C THR A 81 0.60 -9.05 6.47
N ALA A 82 0.08 -9.66 7.52
CA ALA A 82 -0.92 -10.71 7.42
C ALA A 82 -1.89 -10.61 8.59
N VAL A 83 -3.14 -10.98 8.38
CA VAL A 83 -4.09 -11.13 9.49
C VAL A 83 -3.91 -12.52 10.08
N ALA A 84 -3.36 -12.60 11.28
CA ALA A 84 -3.11 -13.87 11.96
C ALA A 84 -4.41 -14.44 12.55
N ASP A 85 -5.23 -13.58 13.15
CA ASP A 85 -6.47 -13.96 13.83
C ASP A 85 -7.49 -12.82 13.83
N VAL A 86 -8.78 -13.18 13.87
CA VAL A 86 -9.90 -12.23 14.02
C VAL A 86 -10.87 -12.80 15.03
N ARG A 87 -11.08 -12.08 16.12
CA ARG A 87 -12.11 -12.40 17.12
C ARG A 87 -13.17 -11.31 17.18
N LYS A 88 -14.41 -11.73 17.41
CA LYS A 88 -15.57 -10.85 17.55
C LYS A 88 -16.07 -10.88 18.98
N THR A 89 -16.36 -9.72 19.55
CA THR A 89 -16.90 -9.62 20.91
C THR A 89 -17.81 -8.40 21.07
N LYS A 90 -18.82 -8.50 21.92
CA LYS A 90 -19.69 -7.36 22.25
C LYS A 90 -19.05 -6.42 23.28
N THR A 91 -18.14 -6.94 24.09
CA THR A 91 -17.51 -6.23 25.21
C THR A 91 -16.00 -6.44 25.19
N LEU A 92 -15.24 -5.37 25.45
CA LEU A 92 -13.78 -5.41 25.54
C LEU A 92 -13.34 -4.52 26.70
N GLY A 93 -12.80 -5.13 27.77
CA GLY A 93 -12.59 -4.42 29.03
C GLY A 93 -13.93 -3.94 29.61
N ASP A 94 -13.99 -2.66 29.97
CA ASP A 94 -15.20 -2.01 30.49
C ASP A 94 -16.07 -1.39 29.39
N GLU A 95 -15.63 -1.42 28.13
CA GLU A 95 -16.33 -0.84 26.99
C GLU A 95 -17.28 -1.85 26.32
N THR A 96 -18.40 -1.33 25.82
CA THR A 96 -19.41 -2.11 25.07
C THR A 96 -19.53 -1.55 23.66
N ALA A 97 -19.40 -2.42 22.65
CA ALA A 97 -19.48 -2.02 21.25
C ALA A 97 -20.87 -1.49 20.89
N ASN A 98 -20.93 -0.49 20.01
CA ASN A 98 -22.19 -0.03 19.42
C ASN A 98 -22.82 -1.16 18.60
N GLY A 99 -22.01 -1.87 17.81
CA GLY A 99 -22.41 -3.13 17.16
C GLY A 99 -21.63 -4.30 17.73
N GLU A 100 -20.45 -4.56 17.18
CA GLU A 100 -19.55 -5.63 17.61
C GLU A 100 -18.10 -5.19 17.44
N PHE A 101 -17.27 -5.48 18.44
CA PHE A 101 -15.82 -5.27 18.32
C PHE A 101 -15.21 -6.38 17.48
N TYR A 102 -14.47 -5.97 16.45
CA TYR A 102 -13.59 -6.81 15.67
C TYR A 102 -12.18 -6.58 16.18
N VAL A 103 -11.64 -7.56 16.91
CA VAL A 103 -10.25 -7.52 17.36
C VAL A 103 -9.43 -8.37 16.40
N VAL A 104 -8.56 -7.70 15.66
CA VAL A 104 -7.77 -8.25 14.57
C VAL A 104 -6.32 -8.32 15.03
N ASN A 105 -5.75 -9.52 15.07
CA ASN A 105 -4.31 -9.68 15.26
C ASN A 105 -3.62 -9.59 13.89
N VAL A 106 -2.79 -8.56 13.72
CA VAL A 106 -2.01 -8.30 12.52
C VAL A 106 -0.55 -8.65 12.80
N LYS A 107 -0.02 -9.54 11.98
CA LYS A 107 1.39 -9.86 11.92
C LYS A 107 2.09 -8.95 10.93
N VAL A 108 3.22 -8.38 11.33
CA VAL A 108 4.15 -7.63 10.48
C VAL A 108 5.46 -8.39 10.43
N SER A 109 6.00 -8.62 9.24
CA SER A 109 7.28 -9.31 9.06
C SER A 109 8.16 -8.66 8.00
N SER A 110 9.47 -8.84 8.15
CA SER A 110 10.48 -8.35 7.21
C SER A 110 11.29 -9.53 6.66
N ASP A 111 11.36 -9.68 5.34
CA ASP A 111 12.25 -10.65 4.68
C ASP A 111 13.60 -10.02 4.29
N ALA A 112 13.83 -8.77 4.68
CA ALA A 112 15.08 -8.07 4.43
C ALA A 112 16.25 -8.85 5.02
N ARG A 113 17.34 -8.95 4.24
CA ARG A 113 18.50 -9.77 4.65
C ARG A 113 19.42 -9.10 5.67
N ARG A 114 19.44 -7.76 5.72
CA ARG A 114 20.48 -6.99 6.42
C ARG A 114 20.01 -5.70 7.07
N ALA A 115 18.80 -5.24 6.76
CA ALA A 115 18.29 -3.96 7.23
C ALA A 115 17.11 -4.18 8.17
N GLU A 116 17.03 -3.34 9.20
CA GLU A 116 15.81 -3.20 9.98
C GLU A 116 14.86 -2.27 9.22
N LEU A 117 13.64 -2.71 9.01
CA LEU A 117 12.61 -2.01 8.24
C LEU A 117 11.34 -1.90 9.08
N GLY A 118 10.60 -0.81 8.96
CA GLY A 118 9.32 -0.63 9.65
C GLY A 118 8.27 -0.18 8.65
N LEU A 119 7.00 -0.34 9.03
CA LEU A 119 5.92 0.20 8.22
C LEU A 119 5.92 1.72 8.29
N THR A 120 5.67 2.41 7.17
CA THR A 120 5.69 3.88 7.13
C THR A 120 4.28 4.44 7.23
N ALA A 121 3.95 5.04 8.39
CA ALA A 121 2.63 5.62 8.67
C ALA A 121 1.45 4.67 8.31
N PRO A 122 1.44 3.43 8.84
CA PRO A 122 0.45 2.44 8.46
C PRO A 122 -0.96 2.87 8.85
N LYS A 123 -1.91 2.69 7.94
CA LYS A 123 -3.33 2.96 8.13
C LYS A 123 -4.13 1.69 8.02
N PHE A 124 -5.03 1.49 8.98
CA PHE A 124 -5.86 0.31 9.08
C PHE A 124 -7.34 0.74 9.07
N GLN A 125 -8.08 0.27 8.08
CA GLN A 125 -9.50 0.61 7.91
C GLN A 125 -10.29 -0.64 7.57
N VAL A 126 -11.48 -0.78 8.13
CA VAL A 126 -12.43 -1.78 7.65
C VAL A 126 -13.32 -1.17 6.57
N ILE A 127 -13.53 -1.90 5.49
CA ILE A 127 -14.42 -1.54 4.39
C ILE A 127 -15.48 -2.63 4.24
N ASP A 128 -16.74 -2.22 4.09
CA ASP A 128 -17.85 -3.13 3.83
C ASP A 128 -18.28 -3.14 2.35
N ASP A 129 -19.24 -3.98 1.99
CA ASP A 129 -19.78 -4.06 0.62
C ASP A 129 -20.42 -2.75 0.12
N ALA A 130 -20.90 -1.90 1.03
CA ALA A 130 -21.46 -0.61 0.70
C ALA A 130 -20.37 0.47 0.52
N GLY A 131 -19.09 0.12 0.72
CA GLY A 131 -17.96 1.04 0.64
C GLY A 131 -17.82 1.96 1.86
N ARG A 132 -18.54 1.68 2.95
CA ARG A 132 -18.40 2.42 4.22
C ARG A 132 -17.05 2.06 4.84
N ARG A 133 -16.35 3.05 5.38
CA ARG A 133 -15.03 2.91 5.99
C ARG A 133 -15.14 3.12 7.50
N TYR A 134 -14.50 2.24 8.26
CA TYR A 134 -14.45 2.30 9.72
C TYR A 134 -13.00 2.35 10.18
N GLU A 135 -12.69 3.34 11.01
CA GLU A 135 -11.37 3.54 11.59
C GLU A 135 -11.18 2.67 12.84
N ARG A 136 -9.92 2.44 13.22
CA ARG A 136 -9.60 1.74 14.47
C ARG A 136 -9.99 2.56 15.70
N VAL A 137 -10.31 1.87 16.79
CA VAL A 137 -10.58 2.47 18.10
C VAL A 137 -9.25 2.54 18.88
N GLU A 138 -8.61 3.71 18.85
CA GLU A 138 -7.29 3.95 19.45
C GLU A 138 -7.25 3.63 20.96
N ASP A 139 -8.28 4.03 21.70
CA ASP A 139 -8.33 3.90 23.17
C ASP A 139 -8.44 2.46 23.66
N LEU A 140 -8.84 1.53 22.78
CA LEU A 140 -9.00 0.10 23.08
C LEU A 140 -7.83 -0.77 22.61
N THR A 141 -6.88 -0.16 21.90
CA THR A 141 -5.63 -0.82 21.52
C THR A 141 -4.57 -0.59 22.59
N ALA A 142 -3.68 -1.58 22.80
CA ALA A 142 -2.56 -1.42 23.74
C ALA A 142 -1.80 -0.13 23.43
N SER A 143 -1.51 0.67 24.46
CA SER A 143 -0.98 2.03 24.34
C SER A 143 0.24 2.13 23.42
N GLY A 144 0.06 2.80 22.26
CA GLY A 144 1.07 3.03 21.23
C GLY A 144 0.62 2.53 19.85
N ASN A 145 1.20 3.04 18.76
CA ASN A 145 1.06 2.42 17.43
C ASN A 145 2.23 1.44 17.22
N PRO A 146 2.14 0.16 17.66
CA PRO A 146 3.27 -0.77 17.55
C PRO A 146 3.66 -1.04 16.09
N PHE A 147 2.79 -0.71 15.15
CA PHE A 147 2.97 -1.00 13.73
C PHE A 147 4.04 -0.14 13.05
N GLU A 148 4.44 1.00 13.64
CA GLU A 148 5.55 1.83 13.13
C GLU A 148 6.93 1.39 13.65
N GLN A 149 6.99 0.41 14.56
CA GLN A 149 8.27 -0.06 15.07
C GLN A 149 9.07 -0.78 13.98
N LYS A 150 10.39 -0.68 14.08
CA LYS A 150 11.28 -1.39 13.16
C LYS A 150 11.30 -2.89 13.46
N VAL A 151 11.22 -3.67 12.40
CA VAL A 151 11.36 -5.12 12.36
C VAL A 151 12.80 -5.45 11.95
N PRO A 152 13.51 -6.28 12.73
CA PRO A 152 14.84 -6.71 12.34
C PRO A 152 14.80 -7.58 11.07
N ALA A 153 15.95 -7.72 10.41
CA ALA A 153 16.11 -8.58 9.24
C ALA A 153 15.61 -10.01 9.51
N GLY A 154 14.68 -10.52 8.70
CA GLY A 154 14.04 -11.83 8.89
C GLY A 154 13.09 -11.93 10.09
N GLY A 155 12.82 -10.80 10.77
CA GLY A 155 12.01 -10.73 11.97
C GLY A 155 10.51 -10.60 11.70
N ALA A 156 9.73 -10.76 12.75
CA ALA A 156 8.30 -10.50 12.75
C ALA A 156 7.82 -10.08 14.15
N PHE A 157 6.71 -9.35 14.20
CA PHE A 157 5.93 -9.13 15.42
C PHE A 157 4.44 -9.18 15.11
N GLU A 158 3.64 -9.28 16.15
CA GLU A 158 2.17 -9.27 16.09
C GLU A 158 1.62 -8.14 16.95
N GLY A 159 0.50 -7.56 16.53
CA GLY A 159 -0.18 -6.49 17.25
C GLY A 159 -1.70 -6.59 17.05
N GLU A 160 -2.45 -6.20 18.08
CA GLU A 160 -3.91 -6.18 18.01
C GLU A 160 -4.43 -4.81 17.56
N ILE A 161 -5.46 -4.83 16.71
CA ILE A 161 -6.20 -3.66 16.24
C ILE A 161 -7.67 -3.91 16.51
N VAL A 162 -8.37 -2.91 17.05
CA VAL A 162 -9.79 -3.01 17.40
C VAL A 162 -10.61 -2.09 16.54
N PHE A 163 -11.72 -2.59 16.01
CA PHE A 163 -12.73 -1.81 15.29
C PHE A 163 -14.10 -2.02 15.95
N ASP A 164 -14.90 -0.97 16.10
CA ASP A 164 -16.33 -1.07 16.46
C ASP A 164 -17.18 -0.98 15.20
N LEU A 165 -17.73 -2.11 14.77
CA LEU A 165 -18.53 -2.18 13.55
C LEU A 165 -20.02 -2.27 13.88
N PRO A 166 -20.88 -1.48 13.21
CA PRO A 166 -22.33 -1.65 13.30
C PRO A 166 -22.80 -3.06 12.92
N ILE A 167 -23.93 -3.50 13.48
CA ILE A 167 -24.46 -4.87 13.28
C ILE A 167 -24.93 -5.14 11.84
N ASP A 168 -25.17 -4.10 11.05
CA ASP A 168 -25.60 -4.18 9.65
C ASP A 168 -24.44 -4.24 8.65
N VAL A 169 -23.19 -4.28 9.13
CA VAL A 169 -22.00 -4.44 8.28
C VAL A 169 -21.99 -5.83 7.62
N LYS A 170 -21.81 -5.84 6.30
CA LYS A 170 -21.75 -7.06 5.49
C LYS A 170 -20.39 -7.20 4.83
N ASN A 171 -19.85 -8.42 4.86
CA ASN A 171 -18.53 -8.79 4.33
C ASN A 171 -17.44 -7.76 4.70
N PRO A 172 -17.19 -7.52 6.00
CA PRO A 172 -16.14 -6.61 6.42
C PRO A 172 -14.78 -7.12 5.93
N ARG A 173 -13.99 -6.22 5.34
CA ARG A 173 -12.64 -6.50 4.86
C ARG A 173 -11.68 -5.45 5.38
N LEU A 174 -10.49 -5.86 5.78
CA LEU A 174 -9.46 -4.96 6.27
C LEU A 174 -8.59 -4.44 5.12
N ASP A 175 -8.54 -3.12 4.99
CA ASP A 175 -7.64 -2.33 4.16
C ASP A 175 -6.44 -1.90 5.03
N ILE A 176 -5.26 -2.44 4.74
CA ILE A 176 -3.99 -2.03 5.33
C ILE A 176 -3.22 -1.27 4.27
N ARG A 177 -2.81 -0.03 4.58
CA ARG A 177 -2.06 0.85 3.67
C ARG A 177 -0.84 1.42 4.35
N GLU A 178 0.16 1.76 3.55
CA GLU A 178 1.34 2.51 3.97
C GLU A 178 1.40 3.86 3.25
N GLY A 179 2.24 4.77 3.75
CA GLY A 179 2.66 5.95 3.00
C GLY A 179 2.39 7.27 3.73
N TYR A 180 3.35 8.19 3.56
CA TYR A 180 3.27 9.56 4.09
C TYR A 180 3.81 10.57 3.08
N GLY A 181 3.07 11.66 2.85
CA GLY A 181 3.54 12.81 2.08
C GLY A 181 3.75 12.52 0.58
N ILE A 182 5.00 12.62 0.12
CA ILE A 182 5.36 12.53 -1.31
C ILE A 182 5.30 11.09 -1.81
N ASP A 183 5.44 10.10 -0.92
CA ASP A 183 5.42 8.68 -1.28
C ASP A 183 4.10 8.30 -1.96
N HIS A 184 2.95 8.78 -1.44
CA HIS A 184 1.64 8.60 -2.08
C HIS A 184 1.54 9.18 -3.49
N ILE A 185 2.24 10.27 -3.81
CA ILE A 185 2.23 10.85 -5.16
C ILE A 185 3.01 9.95 -6.12
N ILE A 186 4.11 9.37 -5.63
CA ILE A 186 4.94 8.46 -6.40
C ILE A 186 4.20 7.14 -6.60
N GLU A 187 3.69 6.51 -5.54
CA GLU A 187 2.87 5.29 -5.55
C GLU A 187 1.66 5.44 -6.48
N ALA A 188 0.97 6.58 -6.46
CA ALA A 188 -0.15 6.89 -7.36
C ALA A 188 0.21 6.80 -8.85
N VAL A 189 1.50 6.96 -9.20
CA VAL A 189 1.99 6.86 -10.58
C VAL A 189 2.82 5.60 -10.84
N LEU A 190 3.02 4.71 -9.87
CA LEU A 190 3.74 3.46 -10.08
C LEU A 190 2.85 2.42 -10.77
N ILE A 191 3.36 1.79 -11.82
CA ILE A 191 2.61 0.77 -12.57
C ILE A 191 2.62 -0.53 -11.78
N GLY A 192 1.42 -1.04 -11.46
CA GLY A 192 1.24 -2.32 -10.74
C GLY A 192 1.27 -2.18 -9.21
N ASP A 193 1.41 -0.96 -8.70
CA ASP A 193 1.24 -0.68 -7.28
C ASP A 193 -0.25 -0.60 -6.92
N GLU A 194 -0.64 -1.10 -5.76
CA GLU A 194 -2.05 -1.13 -5.34
C GLU A 194 -2.62 0.24 -4.93
N ASP A 195 -1.76 1.20 -4.64
CA ASP A 195 -2.13 2.60 -4.43
C ASP A 195 -2.01 3.46 -5.72
N SER A 196 -1.67 2.82 -6.83
CA SER A 196 -1.69 3.45 -8.16
C SER A 196 -3.09 3.85 -8.61
N ILE A 197 -3.18 4.93 -9.38
CA ILE A 197 -4.45 5.48 -9.87
C ILE A 197 -5.21 4.41 -10.67
N GLY A 198 -6.39 4.04 -10.17
CA GLY A 198 -7.30 3.10 -10.81
C GLY A 198 -6.93 1.62 -10.62
N HIS A 199 -5.86 1.31 -9.88
CA HIS A 199 -5.51 -0.06 -9.57
C HIS A 199 -6.48 -0.64 -8.52
N LYS A 200 -6.80 -1.92 -8.66
CA LYS A 200 -7.60 -2.68 -7.70
C LYS A 200 -6.74 -3.05 -6.50
N ARG A 201 -7.34 -3.04 -5.32
CA ARG A 201 -6.64 -3.22 -4.05
C ARG A 201 -6.75 -4.64 -3.53
N ASN A 202 -5.83 -4.99 -2.63
CA ASN A 202 -5.93 -6.23 -1.87
C ASN A 202 -6.46 -5.94 -0.47
N TYR A 203 -7.47 -6.71 -0.07
CA TYR A 203 -8.11 -6.59 1.24
C TYR A 203 -8.06 -7.92 1.98
N PHE A 204 -7.88 -7.90 3.29
CA PHE A 204 -8.01 -9.12 4.08
C PHE A 204 -9.46 -9.39 4.43
N LYS A 205 -9.89 -10.64 4.31
CA LYS A 205 -11.20 -11.06 4.80
C LYS A 205 -11.21 -11.04 6.33
N LEU A 206 -12.23 -10.43 6.93
CA LEU A 206 -12.44 -10.48 8.39
C LEU A 206 -13.45 -11.57 8.75
N ASP A 207 -13.06 -12.81 8.45
CA ASP A 207 -13.77 -13.98 8.95
C ASP A 207 -13.33 -14.25 10.38
N ALA A 208 -14.27 -14.32 11.32
CA ALA A 208 -13.95 -14.75 12.67
C ALA A 208 -13.32 -16.14 12.60
N SER A 209 -12.14 -16.29 13.19
CA SER A 209 -11.60 -17.62 13.39
C SER A 209 -12.52 -18.34 14.38
N ASN A 210 -13.15 -19.43 13.94
CA ASN A 210 -13.79 -20.37 14.85
C ASN A 210 -12.68 -21.15 15.58
N GLN A 211 -11.86 -20.46 16.37
CA GLN A 211 -10.94 -21.10 17.30
C GLN A 211 -11.81 -21.65 18.45
N VAL A 212 -12.33 -22.86 18.23
CA VAL A 212 -12.85 -23.71 19.29
C VAL A 212 -11.72 -23.86 20.31
N VAL A 213 -11.89 -23.20 21.46
CA VAL A 213 -11.03 -23.37 22.63
C VAL A 213 -10.98 -24.88 22.93
N GLN A 214 -9.87 -25.53 22.56
CA GLN A 214 -9.60 -26.87 23.05
C GLN A 214 -9.23 -26.73 24.52
N LYS A 215 -10.13 -27.26 25.34
CA LYS A 215 -10.08 -27.28 26.80
C LYS A 215 -9.19 -28.41 27.29
#